data_AF-A0A267GCY2-F1
#
_entry.id   AF-A0A267GCY2-F1
#
_cell.length_a   1.000
_cell.length_b   1.000
_cell.length_c   1.000
_cell.angle_alpha   90.00
_cell.angle_beta   90.00
_cell.angle_gamma   90.00
#
_symmetry.space_group_name_H-M   'P 1'
#
loop_
_entity.id
_entity.type
_entity.pdbx_description
1 polymer ?
#
loop_
_entity_poly.entity_id
_entity_poly.type
_entity_poly.pdbx_seq_one_letter_code
_entity_poly.pdbx_strand_id
1 'polypeptide(L)'
;MAVLSKYSEKNALHGFTCYEVCHTWSASCLQAWKAVAFASYKSAFKIYLPLYILSLFIRKRKNQGKSTIYKQLMQVFPELFRSSFFLGTNALSFIMAVCLWRHLISKSFTMANTGFLPGLASSALAICFERQQRRQMLAVYMTNVAADAVYRMLKARNLVRPVPYGEVLLFSLSTSYFFYMYQ
;
A
#
# COMPACT_ATOMS: atom_id res chain seq x y z
N MET A 1 -11.52 12.93 -4.90
CA MET A 1 -12.11 11.76 -4.20
C MET A 1 -13.14 12.12 -3.11
N ALA A 2 -12.98 13.19 -2.33
CA ALA A 2 -13.93 13.52 -1.25
C ALA A 2 -15.39 13.79 -1.72
N VAL A 3 -15.56 14.42 -2.88
CA VAL A 3 -16.90 14.68 -3.48
C VAL A 3 -17.58 13.38 -3.92
N LEU A 4 -16.82 12.49 -4.57
CA LEU A 4 -17.32 11.18 -5.03
C LEU A 4 -17.68 10.25 -3.87
N SER A 5 -16.98 10.31 -2.74
CA SER A 5 -17.36 9.58 -1.52
C SER A 5 -18.72 10.03 -0.98
N LYS A 6 -18.98 11.34 -0.92
CA LYS A 6 -20.28 11.87 -0.48
C LYS A 6 -21.43 11.52 -1.44
N TYR A 7 -21.16 11.46 -2.74
CA TYR A 7 -22.15 11.06 -3.75
C TYR A 7 -22.38 9.55 -3.79
N SER A 8 -21.34 8.72 -3.61
CA SER A 8 -21.43 7.25 -3.60
C SER A 8 -22.15 6.69 -2.37
N GLU A 9 -22.07 7.34 -1.21
CA GLU A 9 -22.87 6.94 -0.03
C GLU A 9 -24.35 7.31 -0.18
N LYS A 10 -24.66 8.44 -0.82
CA LYS A 10 -26.05 8.90 -0.99
C LYS A 10 -26.77 8.20 -2.14
N ASN A 11 -26.05 7.90 -3.22
CA ASN A 11 -26.55 7.18 -4.37
C ASN A 11 -25.71 5.91 -4.50
N ALA A 12 -26.15 4.80 -3.93
CA ALA A 12 -25.59 3.51 -4.26
C ALA A 12 -25.65 3.37 -5.79
N LEU A 13 -24.49 3.40 -6.44
CA LEU A 13 -24.38 3.38 -7.89
C LEU A 13 -24.78 1.97 -8.35
N HIS A 14 -26.07 1.78 -8.57
CA HIS A 14 -26.66 0.55 -9.09
C HIS A 14 -26.61 0.57 -10.62
N GLY A 15 -26.25 -0.56 -11.24
CA GLY A 15 -26.32 -0.75 -12.70
C GLY A 15 -24.99 -0.60 -13.46
N PHE A 16 -23.97 0.04 -12.89
CA PHE A 16 -22.66 0.18 -13.55
C PHE A 16 -21.93 -1.17 -13.66
N THR A 17 -21.06 -1.35 -14.64
CA THR A 17 -20.23 -2.57 -14.81
C THR A 17 -18.84 -2.47 -14.15
N CYS A 18 -18.14 -3.59 -13.91
CA CYS A 18 -16.78 -3.54 -13.34
C CYS A 18 -15.83 -2.80 -14.28
N TYR A 19 -16.12 -2.92 -15.57
CA TYR A 19 -15.43 -2.22 -16.63
C TYR A 19 -15.53 -0.70 -16.46
N GLU A 20 -16.72 -0.16 -16.23
CA GLU A 20 -16.93 1.29 -16.11
C GLU A 20 -16.28 1.91 -14.87
N VAL A 21 -16.17 1.15 -13.78
CA VAL A 21 -15.75 1.70 -12.48
C VAL A 21 -14.33 1.27 -12.09
N CYS A 22 -13.93 0.03 -12.38
CA CYS A 22 -12.72 -0.58 -11.81
C CYS A 22 -11.64 -0.88 -12.85
N HIS A 23 -12.02 -1.34 -14.05
CA HIS A 23 -11.05 -1.71 -15.09
C HIS A 23 -11.46 -1.25 -16.49
N THR A 24 -11.43 0.07 -16.69
CA THR A 24 -11.88 0.76 -17.91
C THR A 24 -11.05 0.46 -19.16
N TRP A 25 -9.91 -0.23 -19.05
CA TRP A 25 -9.04 -0.59 -20.17
C TRP A 25 -9.35 -1.97 -20.78
N SER A 26 -10.20 -2.79 -20.16
CA SER A 26 -10.54 -4.12 -20.69
C SER A 26 -11.91 -4.58 -20.20
N ALA A 27 -12.78 -5.02 -21.11
CA ALA A 27 -14.12 -5.50 -20.77
C ALA A 27 -14.11 -6.79 -19.93
N SER A 28 -13.08 -7.63 -20.05
CA SER A 28 -12.99 -8.90 -19.32
C SER A 28 -12.14 -8.76 -18.05
N CYS A 29 -12.73 -9.14 -16.91
CA CYS A 29 -12.07 -9.06 -15.59
C CYS A 29 -10.73 -9.82 -15.56
N LEU A 30 -10.68 -10.99 -16.22
CA LEU A 30 -9.47 -11.82 -16.26
C LEU A 30 -8.34 -11.15 -17.05
N GLN A 31 -8.65 -10.51 -18.18
CA GLN A 31 -7.64 -9.81 -18.98
C GLN A 31 -7.17 -8.55 -18.28
N ALA A 32 -8.09 -7.81 -17.64
CA ALA A 32 -7.74 -6.68 -16.79
C ALA A 32 -6.79 -7.08 -15.66
N TRP A 33 -7.09 -8.19 -14.97
CA TRP A 33 -6.24 -8.72 -13.92
C TRP A 33 -4.84 -9.11 -14.41
N LYS A 34 -4.74 -9.83 -15.55
CA LYS A 34 -3.44 -10.18 -16.15
C LYS A 34 -2.62 -8.95 -16.53
N ALA A 35 -3.28 -7.95 -17.13
CA ALA A 35 -2.64 -6.70 -17.52
C ALA A 35 -2.05 -5.97 -16.31
N VAL A 36 -2.82 -5.87 -15.22
CA VAL A 36 -2.35 -5.22 -13.99
C VAL A 36 -1.29 -6.05 -13.30
N ALA A 37 -1.41 -7.37 -13.27
CA ALA A 37 -0.38 -8.24 -12.70
C ALA A 37 0.97 -7.97 -13.38
N PHE A 38 1.01 -7.99 -14.72
CA PHE A 38 2.24 -7.72 -15.48
C PHE A 38 2.77 -6.31 -15.22
N ALA A 39 1.90 -5.29 -15.28
CA ALA A 39 2.29 -3.91 -15.03
C ALA A 39 2.81 -3.68 -13.59
N SER A 40 2.19 -4.33 -12.61
CA SER A 40 2.53 -4.21 -11.19
C SER A 40 3.87 -4.87 -10.89
N TYR A 41 4.11 -6.09 -11.36
CA TYR A 41 5.40 -6.75 -11.19
C TYR A 41 6.53 -6.02 -11.90
N LYS A 42 6.28 -5.53 -13.13
CA LYS A 42 7.26 -4.72 -13.87
C LYS A 42 7.61 -3.44 -13.11
N SER A 43 6.62 -2.78 -12.52
CA SER A 43 6.82 -1.54 -11.75
C SER A 43 7.51 -1.81 -10.41
N ALA A 44 7.11 -2.87 -9.71
CA ALA A 44 7.73 -3.29 -8.46
C ALA A 44 9.22 -3.58 -8.67
N PHE A 45 9.56 -4.34 -9.72
CA PHE A 45 10.95 -4.62 -10.04
C PHE A 45 11.75 -3.35 -10.35
N LYS A 46 11.17 -2.42 -11.12
CA LYS A 46 11.81 -1.11 -11.42
C LYS A 46 12.10 -0.27 -10.17
N ILE A 47 11.27 -0.35 -9.13
CA ILE A 47 11.45 0.41 -7.89
C ILE A 47 12.44 -0.29 -6.96
N TYR A 48 12.29 -1.59 -6.75
CA TYR A 48 13.11 -2.31 -5.77
C TYR A 48 14.51 -2.63 -6.28
N LEU A 49 14.68 -2.92 -7.58
CA LEU A 49 15.99 -3.23 -8.15
C LEU A 49 17.04 -2.14 -7.82
N PRO A 50 16.83 -0.83 -8.10
CA PRO A 50 17.81 0.19 -7.78
C PRO A 50 18.03 0.36 -6.27
N LEU A 51 16.99 0.21 -5.45
CA LEU A 51 17.12 0.27 -3.98
C LEU A 51 18.06 -0.83 -3.45
N TYR A 52 17.89 -2.06 -3.95
CA TYR A 52 18.75 -3.17 -3.56
C TYR A 52 20.17 -3.03 -4.13
N ILE A 53 20.35 -2.55 -5.36
CA ILE A 53 21.67 -2.22 -5.92
C ILE A 53 22.38 -1.17 -5.07
N LEU A 54 21.68 -0.11 -4.68
CA LEU A 54 22.22 0.94 -3.82
C LEU A 54 22.64 0.36 -2.46
N SER A 55 21.82 -0.52 -1.87
CA SER A 55 22.15 -1.18 -0.60
C SER A 55 23.44 -2.02 -0.68
N LEU A 56 23.69 -2.66 -1.83
CA LEU A 56 24.93 -3.39 -2.09
C LEU A 56 26.11 -2.43 -2.26
N PHE A 57 25.93 -1.30 -2.93
CA PHE A 57 26.98 -0.29 -3.11
C PHE A 57 27.43 0.33 -1.78
N ILE A 58 26.48 0.67 -0.90
CA ILE A 58 26.77 1.21 0.45
C ILE A 58 27.56 0.18 1.28
N ARG A 59 27.18 -1.11 1.21
CA ARG A 59 27.89 -2.18 1.93
C ARG A 59 29.29 -2.45 1.39
N LYS A 60 29.52 -2.25 0.08
CA LYS A 60 30.82 -2.44 -0.56
C LYS A 60 31.92 -1.51 -0.01
N ARG A 61 31.56 -0.33 0.51
CA ARG A 61 32.55 0.59 1.14
C ARG A 61 33.21 0.00 2.40
N LYS A 62 32.61 -1.02 3.02
CA LYS A 62 33.12 -1.67 4.23
C LYS A 62 33.87 -2.96 3.86
N ASN A 63 35.09 -2.82 3.32
CA ASN A 63 36.13 -3.83 3.10
C ASN A 63 35.67 -5.31 3.05
N GLN A 64 35.38 -5.84 1.86
CA GLN A 64 35.12 -7.27 1.66
C GLN A 64 35.54 -7.71 0.24
N GLY A 65 36.31 -8.79 0.13
CA GLY A 65 36.82 -9.35 -1.13
C GLY A 65 35.74 -9.93 -2.07
N LYS A 66 36.13 -10.31 -3.30
CA LYS A 66 35.21 -10.77 -4.37
C LYS A 66 34.28 -11.93 -3.94
N SER A 67 34.73 -12.83 -3.06
CA SER A 67 33.93 -13.95 -2.52
C SER A 67 32.72 -13.50 -1.69
N THR A 68 32.82 -12.38 -0.97
CA THR A 68 31.72 -11.88 -0.15
C THR A 68 30.59 -11.29 -1.00
N ILE A 69 30.91 -10.69 -2.15
CA ILE A 69 29.91 -10.03 -3.02
C ILE A 69 28.91 -11.06 -3.57
N TYR A 70 29.38 -12.22 -4.04
CA TYR A 70 28.49 -13.29 -4.52
C TYR A 70 27.55 -13.79 -3.42
N LYS A 71 28.06 -13.96 -2.19
CA LYS A 71 27.23 -14.34 -1.04
C LYS A 71 26.18 -13.27 -0.70
N GLN A 72 26.55 -11.99 -0.76
CA GLN A 72 25.62 -10.88 -0.53
C GLN A 72 24.54 -10.79 -1.63
N LEU A 73 24.91 -11.02 -2.88
CA LEU A 73 23.96 -11.03 -3.99
C LEU A 73 22.96 -12.17 -3.84
N MET A 74 23.42 -13.37 -3.46
CA MET A 74 22.57 -14.53 -3.19
C MET A 74 21.61 -14.31 -2.01
N GLN A 75 21.95 -13.44 -1.06
CA GLN A 75 21.06 -13.05 0.04
C GLN A 75 20.06 -11.96 -0.38
N VAL A 76 20.46 -11.03 -1.25
CA VAL A 76 19.62 -9.90 -1.69
C VAL A 76 18.60 -10.30 -2.74
N PHE A 77 18.94 -11.24 -3.61
CA PHE A 77 18.05 -11.73 -4.66
C PHE A 77 16.69 -12.25 -4.13
N PRO A 78 16.63 -13.17 -3.15
CA PRO A 78 15.34 -13.63 -2.61
C PRO A 78 14.56 -12.50 -1.94
N GLU A 79 15.24 -11.52 -1.32
CA GLU A 79 14.60 -10.36 -0.70
C GLU A 79 13.97 -9.43 -1.74
N LEU A 80 14.63 -9.23 -2.90
CA LEU A 80 14.10 -8.47 -4.02
C LEU A 80 12.85 -9.12 -4.60
N PHE A 81 12.89 -10.44 -4.85
CA PHE A 81 11.74 -11.19 -5.35
C PHE A 81 10.60 -11.17 -4.35
N ARG A 82 10.88 -11.33 -3.05
CA ARG A 82 9.86 -11.31 -2.00
C ARG A 82 9.18 -9.94 -1.88
N SER A 83 9.95 -8.85 -1.92
CA SER A 83 9.39 -7.48 -1.87
C SER A 83 8.58 -7.16 -3.13
N SER A 84 9.04 -7.63 -4.28
CA SER A 84 8.31 -7.48 -5.55
C SER A 84 7.02 -8.31 -5.55
N PHE A 85 7.06 -9.50 -4.93
CA PHE A 85 5.91 -10.37 -4.77
C PHE A 85 4.87 -9.80 -3.82
N PHE A 86 5.31 -9.20 -2.71
CA PHE A 86 4.45 -8.47 -1.78
C PHE A 86 3.71 -7.32 -2.49
N LEU A 87 4.44 -6.43 -3.15
CA LEU A 87 3.86 -5.25 -3.80
C LEU A 87 2.98 -5.64 -5.00
N GLY A 88 3.44 -6.58 -5.82
CA GLY A 88 2.68 -7.10 -6.96
C GLY A 88 1.38 -7.78 -6.51
N THR A 89 1.47 -8.69 -5.52
CA THR A 89 0.30 -9.39 -4.97
C THR A 89 -0.73 -8.43 -4.39
N ASN A 90 -0.31 -7.38 -3.68
CA ASN A 90 -1.25 -6.37 -3.16
C ASN A 90 -2.06 -5.71 -4.29
N ALA A 91 -1.39 -5.24 -5.34
CA ALA A 91 -2.04 -4.54 -6.45
C ALA A 91 -2.99 -5.46 -7.26
N LEU A 92 -2.53 -6.67 -7.59
CA LEU A 92 -3.34 -7.60 -8.39
C LEU A 92 -4.50 -8.21 -7.59
N SER A 93 -4.29 -8.47 -6.29
CA SER A 93 -5.36 -9.01 -5.42
C SER A 93 -6.43 -7.98 -5.16
N PHE A 94 -6.09 -6.68 -5.11
CA PHE A 94 -7.08 -5.61 -4.99
C PHE A 94 -8.10 -5.64 -6.15
N ILE A 95 -7.64 -5.63 -7.40
CA ILE A 95 -8.53 -5.64 -8.56
C ILE A 95 -9.37 -6.92 -8.62
N MET A 96 -8.74 -8.07 -8.34
CA MET A 96 -9.45 -9.35 -8.28
C MET A 96 -10.52 -9.35 -7.18
N ALA A 97 -10.18 -8.85 -5.98
CA ALA A 97 -11.09 -8.77 -4.85
C ALA A 97 -12.29 -7.87 -5.16
N VAL A 98 -12.09 -6.72 -5.80
CA VAL A 98 -13.20 -5.83 -6.19
C VAL A 98 -14.16 -6.53 -7.16
N CYS A 99 -13.63 -7.23 -8.17
CA CYS A 99 -14.44 -7.96 -9.14
C CYS A 99 -15.19 -9.13 -8.49
N LEU A 100 -14.51 -9.92 -7.66
CA LEU A 100 -15.11 -11.04 -6.92
C LEU A 100 -16.18 -10.58 -5.95
N TRP A 101 -15.92 -9.51 -5.18
CA TRP A 101 -16.87 -8.96 -4.22
C TRP A 101 -18.18 -8.54 -4.88
N ARG A 102 -18.06 -7.94 -6.07
CA ARG A 102 -19.22 -7.55 -6.85
C ARG A 102 -20.01 -8.75 -7.41
N HIS A 103 -19.33 -9.80 -7.84
CA HIS A 103 -19.98 -11.01 -8.35
C HIS A 103 -20.65 -11.84 -7.25
N LEU A 104 -20.08 -11.86 -6.04
CA LEU A 104 -20.50 -12.75 -4.96
C LEU A 104 -21.43 -12.10 -3.92
N ILE A 105 -21.23 -10.83 -3.58
CA ILE A 105 -21.85 -10.22 -2.39
C ILE A 105 -22.87 -9.15 -2.76
N SER A 106 -22.49 -8.15 -3.55
CA SER A 106 -23.40 -7.06 -3.90
C SER A 106 -23.03 -6.39 -5.21
N LYS A 107 -24.04 -6.11 -6.03
CA LYS A 107 -23.88 -5.32 -7.27
C LYS A 107 -23.76 -3.81 -7.01
N SER A 108 -23.83 -3.39 -5.74
CA SER A 108 -23.85 -1.97 -5.35
C SER A 108 -22.43 -1.43 -5.19
N PHE A 109 -22.13 -0.34 -5.89
CA PHE A 109 -20.84 0.36 -5.75
C PHE A 109 -20.89 1.40 -4.63
N THR A 110 -20.69 0.93 -3.41
CA THR A 110 -20.48 1.77 -2.23
C THR A 110 -19.01 1.77 -1.86
N MET A 111 -18.50 2.88 -1.31
CA MET A 111 -17.10 3.01 -0.86
C MET A 111 -16.63 1.86 0.04
N ALA A 112 -17.53 1.33 0.88
CA ALA A 112 -17.25 0.16 1.71
C ALA A 112 -17.01 -1.11 0.88
N ASN A 113 -17.85 -1.39 -0.10
CA ASN A 113 -17.82 -2.61 -0.90
C ASN A 113 -16.74 -2.61 -1.99
N THR A 114 -16.34 -1.43 -2.47
CA THR A 114 -15.43 -1.32 -3.64
C THR A 114 -14.05 -0.82 -3.26
N GLY A 115 -13.92 -0.14 -2.13
CA GLY A 115 -12.65 0.37 -1.61
C GLY A 115 -12.22 -0.39 -0.36
N PHE A 116 -12.99 -0.25 0.72
CA PHE A 116 -12.55 -0.70 2.04
C PHE A 116 -12.40 -2.22 2.16
N LEU A 117 -13.45 -2.98 1.82
CA LEU A 117 -13.45 -4.43 1.97
C LEU A 117 -12.47 -5.13 1.01
N PRO A 118 -12.44 -4.80 -0.30
CA PRO A 118 -11.45 -5.36 -1.21
C PRO A 118 -10.02 -4.95 -0.85
N GLY A 119 -9.80 -3.71 -0.39
CA GLY A 119 -8.50 -3.22 0.07
C GLY A 119 -8.02 -3.93 1.33
N LEU A 120 -8.92 -4.22 2.26
CA LEU A 120 -8.61 -4.99 3.47
C LEU A 120 -8.25 -6.43 3.11
N ALA A 121 -9.04 -7.08 2.24
CA ALA A 121 -8.77 -8.43 1.78
C ALA A 121 -7.44 -8.53 1.01
N SER A 122 -7.17 -7.59 0.10
CA SER A 122 -5.91 -7.56 -0.67
C SER A 122 -4.69 -7.34 0.21
N SER A 123 -4.80 -6.42 1.18
CA SER A 123 -3.71 -6.11 2.11
C SER A 123 -3.45 -7.29 3.07
N ALA A 124 -4.50 -7.97 3.53
CA ALA A 124 -4.39 -9.17 4.37
C ALA A 124 -3.76 -10.35 3.60
N LEU A 125 -4.05 -10.50 2.31
CA LEU A 125 -3.38 -11.49 1.47
C LEU A 125 -1.92 -11.13 1.21
N ALA A 126 -1.63 -9.85 0.92
CA ALA A 126 -0.29 -9.39 0.64
C ALA A 126 0.64 -9.56 1.84
N ILE A 127 0.20 -9.19 3.04
CA ILE A 127 1.05 -9.23 4.24
C ILE A 127 1.54 -10.65 4.57
N CYS A 128 0.78 -11.69 4.22
CA CYS A 128 1.18 -13.09 4.37
C CYS A 128 2.46 -13.43 3.61
N PHE A 129 2.70 -12.79 2.47
CA PHE A 129 3.91 -13.01 1.65
C PHE A 129 5.12 -12.20 2.13
N GLU A 130 4.92 -11.13 2.90
CA GLU A 130 6.01 -10.29 3.40
C GLU A 130 6.82 -11.00 4.51
N ARG A 131 8.08 -10.60 4.73
CA ARG A 131 8.94 -11.14 5.80
C ARG A 131 8.50 -10.59 7.17
N GLN A 132 8.39 -11.45 8.18
CA GLN A 132 7.92 -11.09 9.53
C GLN A 132 8.64 -9.88 10.14
N GLN A 133 9.96 -9.79 9.99
CA GLN A 133 10.77 -8.68 10.53
C GLN A 133 10.44 -7.33 9.89
N ARG A 134 9.97 -7.29 8.64
CA ARG A 134 9.60 -6.04 7.94
C ARG A 134 8.18 -5.60 8.25
N ARG A 135 7.30 -6.53 8.63
CA ARG A 135 5.87 -6.26 8.89
C ARG A 135 5.66 -5.22 10.00
N GLN A 136 6.44 -5.28 11.08
CA GLN A 136 6.32 -4.33 12.19
C GLN A 136 6.69 -2.91 11.76
N MET A 137 7.83 -2.72 11.10
CA MET A 137 8.23 -1.40 10.58
C MET A 137 7.23 -0.86 9.56
N LEU A 138 6.75 -1.73 8.66
CA LEU A 138 5.75 -1.35 7.67
C LEU A 138 4.42 -0.95 8.33
N ALA A 139 3.98 -1.68 9.37
CA ALA A 139 2.77 -1.37 10.09
C ALA A 139 2.84 0.01 10.74
N VAL A 140 3.92 0.31 11.46
CA VAL A 140 4.11 1.64 12.08
C VAL A 140 4.10 2.75 11.03
N TYR A 141 4.79 2.54 9.90
CA TYR A 141 4.81 3.50 8.79
C TYR A 141 3.41 3.71 8.18
N MET A 142 2.69 2.62 7.89
CA MET A 142 1.34 2.66 7.33
C MET A 142 0.33 3.28 8.29
N THR A 143 0.43 3.02 9.59
CA THR A 143 -0.42 3.66 10.61
C THR A 143 -0.23 5.17 10.62
N ASN A 144 1.01 5.65 10.49
CA ASN A 144 1.28 7.09 10.41
C ASN A 144 0.66 7.72 9.14
N VAL A 145 0.86 7.08 7.99
CA VAL A 145 0.25 7.52 6.72
C VAL A 145 -1.29 7.50 6.81
N ALA A 146 -1.86 6.49 7.44
CA ALA A 146 -3.31 6.38 7.66
C ALA A 146 -3.82 7.50 8.60
N ALA A 147 -3.10 7.82 9.67
CA ALA A 147 -3.44 8.92 10.57
C ALA A 147 -3.43 10.27 9.85
N ASP A 148 -2.42 10.55 9.00
CA ASP A 148 -2.39 11.77 8.18
C ASP A 148 -3.55 11.79 7.16
N ALA A 149 -3.84 10.67 6.51
CA ALA A 149 -4.97 10.57 5.60
C ALA A 149 -6.31 10.84 6.31
N VAL A 150 -6.52 10.27 7.50
CA VAL A 150 -7.72 10.51 8.33
C VAL A 150 -7.81 11.97 8.74
N TYR A 151 -6.71 12.56 9.23
CA TYR A 151 -6.68 13.98 9.59
C TYR A 151 -7.04 14.89 8.41
N ARG A 152 -6.47 14.64 7.23
CA ARG A 152 -6.80 15.38 6.00
C ARG A 152 -8.25 15.20 5.59
N MET A 153 -8.81 14.00 5.72
CA MET A 153 -10.22 13.73 5.45
C MET A 153 -11.13 14.49 6.42
N LEU A 154 -10.80 14.51 7.72
CA LEU A 154 -11.56 15.24 8.74
C LEU A 154 -11.49 16.76 8.51
N LYS A 155 -10.31 17.28 8.16
CA LYS A 155 -10.12 18.68 7.79
C LYS A 155 -10.94 19.06 6.56
N ALA A 156 -10.93 18.23 5.51
CA ALA A 156 -11.73 18.47 4.30
C ALA A 156 -13.25 18.41 4.54
N ARG A 157 -13.69 17.71 5.59
CA ARG A 157 -15.08 17.65 6.03
C ARG A 157 -15.45 18.75 7.04
N ASN A 158 -14.51 19.67 7.35
CA ASN A 158 -14.66 20.71 8.37
C ASN A 158 -15.00 20.16 9.77
N LEU A 159 -14.65 18.89 10.05
CA LEU A 159 -14.86 18.27 11.36
C LEU A 159 -13.75 18.62 12.36
N VAL A 160 -12.54 18.88 11.84
CA VAL A 160 -11.38 19.27 12.64
C VAL A 160 -10.84 20.60 12.11
N ARG A 161 -10.64 21.55 13.02
CA ARG A 161 -10.00 22.83 12.70
C ARG A 161 -8.48 22.64 12.63
N PRO A 162 -7.80 23.15 11.59
CA PRO A 162 -6.35 23.05 11.52
C PRO A 162 -5.73 23.89 12.64
N VAL A 163 -4.88 23.27 13.45
CA VAL A 163 -4.10 23.97 14.47
C VAL A 163 -2.84 24.53 13.81
N PRO A 164 -2.56 25.85 13.92
CA PRO A 164 -1.31 26.42 13.41
C PRO A 164 -0.11 25.78 14.13
N TYR A 165 0.91 25.37 13.38
CA TYR A 165 2.11 24.70 13.89
C TYR A 165 1.85 23.40 14.69
N GLY A 166 0.74 22.70 14.44
CA GLY A 166 0.40 21.46 15.16
C GLY A 166 1.46 20.36 15.06
N GLU A 167 2.24 20.32 13.98
CA GLU A 167 3.39 19.42 13.81
C GLU A 167 4.51 19.68 14.85
N VAL A 168 4.76 20.94 15.20
CA VAL A 168 5.76 21.32 16.23
C VAL A 168 5.28 20.88 17.61
N LEU A 169 3.98 21.00 17.88
CA LEU A 169 3.39 20.54 19.13
C LEU A 169 3.45 19.01 19.26
N LEU A 170 3.13 18.27 18.19
CA LEU A 170 3.27 16.81 18.18
C LEU A 170 4.72 16.36 18.36
N PHE A 171 5.67 17.06 17.72
CA PHE A 171 7.10 16.77 17.86
C PHE A 171 7.61 17.05 19.28
N SER A 172 7.26 18.19 19.86
CA SER A 172 7.65 18.54 21.23
C SER A 172 7.05 17.59 22.27
N LEU A 173 5.78 17.18 22.13
CA LEU A 173 5.16 16.21 23.03
C LEU A 173 5.79 14.82 22.91
N SER A 174 6.03 14.34 21.68
CA SER A 174 6.64 13.01 21.47
C SER A 174 8.07 12.93 21.97
N THR A 175 8.87 13.98 21.76
CA THR A 175 10.25 14.06 22.29
C THR A 175 10.26 14.20 23.81
N SER A 176 9.37 15.02 24.40
CA SER A 176 9.23 15.13 25.86
C SER A 176 8.84 13.79 26.50
N TYR A 177 7.90 13.06 25.90
CA TYR A 177 7.49 11.74 26.39
C TYR A 177 8.63 10.72 26.29
N PHE A 178 9.37 10.74 25.18
CA PHE A 178 10.53 9.88 24.99
C PHE A 178 11.59 10.13 26.07
N PHE A 179 11.93 11.39 26.36
CA PHE A 179 12.88 11.71 27.43
C PHE A 179 12.39 11.28 28.81
N TYR A 180 11.10 11.45 29.12
CA TYR A 180 10.53 10.99 30.38
C TYR A 180 10.60 9.47 30.57
N MET A 181 10.45 8.69 29.50
CA MET A 181 10.56 7.22 29.56
C MET A 181 11.99 6.69 29.64
N TYR A 182 12.98 7.48 29.20
CA TYR A 182 14.40 7.12 29.27
C TYR A 182 15.08 7.54 30.58
N GLN A 183 14.39 8.32 31.40
CA GLN A 183 14.85 8.75 32.72
C GLN A 183 14.36 7.78 33.81
#